data_AF-A0AAE9DBZ5-F1
#
_entry.id   AF-A0AAE9DBZ5-F1
#
_cell.length_a   1.000
_cell.length_b   1.000
_cell.length_c   1.000
_cell.angle_alpha   90.00
_cell.angle_beta   90.00
_cell.angle_gamma   90.00
#
_symmetry.space_group_name_H-M   'P 1'
#
loop_
_entity.id
_entity.type
_entity.pdbx_description
1 polymer ?
#
loop_
_entity_poly.entity_id
_entity_poly.type
_entity_poly.pdbx_seq_one_letter_code
_entity_poly.pdbx_strand_id
1 'polypeptide(L)'
;MDRWLFEGKVYAEWVFRGKNLGVYEFSKDLNRSDWQLVHKHQENSFTSCATPMQEMVLPDSFPLPPLQVHLSQKSARKNGLDEKTISRRAPLALSIDPEFEHLKPFIKQETPQSKSSSIYDEVDKNVLLDLYGNELPVKVEAWNAGPAAFQPRFNATVMRVEEQPK
;
A
#
# COMPACT_ATOMS: atom_id res chain seq x y z
N MET A 1 6.39 24.64 16.64
CA MET A 1 5.11 24.53 15.91
C MET A 1 4.06 25.25 16.72
N ASP A 2 3.28 26.12 16.07
CA ASP A 2 2.22 26.86 16.75
C ASP A 2 1.12 25.90 17.23
N ARG A 3 0.56 26.15 18.41
CA ARG A 3 -0.28 25.17 19.14
C ARG A 3 -1.66 24.91 18.50
N TRP A 4 -1.92 25.50 17.35
CA TRP A 4 -3.23 25.54 16.68
C TRP A 4 -3.16 25.09 15.20
N LEU A 5 -1.97 24.76 14.69
CA LEU A 5 -1.71 24.37 13.30
C LEU A 5 -1.30 22.89 13.21
N PHE A 6 -2.09 22.01 13.84
CA PHE A 6 -1.81 20.56 13.88
C PHE A 6 -2.54 19.77 12.80
N GLU A 7 -3.58 20.33 12.21
CA GLU A 7 -4.41 19.66 11.20
C GLU A 7 -4.42 20.46 9.90
N GLY A 8 -4.42 19.76 8.77
CA GLY A 8 -4.41 20.39 7.47
C GLY A 8 -4.29 19.38 6.33
N LYS A 9 -4.16 19.93 5.13
CA LYS A 9 -3.91 19.17 3.91
C LYS A 9 -2.60 19.66 3.33
N VAL A 10 -1.71 18.75 2.97
CA VAL A 10 -0.43 19.07 2.34
C VAL A 10 -0.42 18.50 0.95
N TYR A 11 -0.12 19.35 -0.03
CA TYR A 11 0.19 18.92 -1.39
C TYR A 11 1.71 18.91 -1.53
N ALA A 12 2.26 17.77 -1.90
CA ALA A 12 3.69 17.64 -2.12
C ALA A 12 3.98 16.67 -3.26
N GLU A 13 5.13 16.84 -3.90
CA GLU A 13 5.65 15.84 -4.84
C GLU A 13 6.06 14.59 -4.05
N TRP A 14 5.47 13.45 -4.43
CA TRP A 14 5.73 12.20 -3.76
C TRP A 14 6.79 11.42 -4.52
N VAL A 15 7.96 11.28 -3.91
CA VAL A 15 9.03 10.42 -4.41
C VAL A 15 9.05 9.13 -3.62
N PHE A 16 8.77 8.00 -4.28
CA PHE A 16 8.82 6.67 -3.69
C PHE A 16 9.97 5.87 -4.30
N ARG A 17 10.92 5.43 -3.48
CA ARG A 17 12.09 4.63 -3.91
C ARG A 17 12.82 5.20 -5.13
N GLY A 18 13.03 6.52 -5.14
CA GLY A 18 13.72 7.22 -6.22
C GLY A 18 12.88 7.47 -7.49
N LYS A 19 11.60 7.10 -7.51
CA LYS A 19 10.66 7.43 -8.59
C LYS A 19 9.70 8.52 -8.14
N ASN A 20 9.56 9.55 -8.97
CA ASN A 20 8.56 10.59 -8.75
C ASN A 20 7.18 10.07 -9.19
N LEU A 21 6.23 10.03 -8.26
CA LEU A 21 4.85 9.61 -8.47
C LEU A 21 3.90 10.78 -8.78
N GLY A 22 4.42 12.01 -8.73
CA GLY A 22 3.66 13.23 -8.97
C GLY A 22 3.20 13.91 -7.69
N VAL A 23 2.25 14.84 -7.82
CA VAL A 23 1.72 15.61 -6.70
C VAL A 23 0.61 14.81 -5.99
N TYR A 24 0.78 14.60 -4.69
CA TYR A 24 -0.17 13.86 -3.86
C TYR A 24 -0.75 14.74 -2.75
N GLU A 25 -2.02 14.54 -2.43
CA GLU A 25 -2.73 15.20 -1.32
C GLU A 25 -2.64 14.35 -0.04
N PHE A 26 -1.73 14.72 0.85
CA PHE A 26 -1.64 14.15 2.19
C PHE A 26 -2.70 14.78 3.09
N SER A 27 -3.84 14.08 3.23
CA SER A 27 -4.98 14.52 4.07
C SER A 27 -5.28 13.59 5.24
N LYS A 28 -5.11 12.28 5.07
CA LYS A 28 -5.40 11.26 6.10
C LYS A 28 -4.19 10.91 6.95
N ASP A 29 -2.99 10.94 6.36
CA ASP A 29 -1.76 10.45 6.99
C ASP A 29 -0.89 11.54 7.61
N LEU A 30 -1.29 12.81 7.48
CA LEU A 30 -0.54 13.94 8.02
C LEU A 30 -0.51 13.93 9.56
N ASN A 31 -1.55 13.39 10.19
CA ASN A 31 -1.65 13.26 11.65
C ASN A 31 -0.87 12.08 12.23
N ARG A 32 -0.16 11.29 11.40
CA ARG A 32 0.75 10.25 11.92
C ARG A 32 1.96 10.92 12.59
N SER A 33 2.51 10.30 13.64
CA SER A 33 3.66 10.86 14.37
C SER A 33 5.01 10.54 13.73
N ASP A 34 5.01 9.88 12.57
CA ASP A 34 6.21 9.25 11.97
C ASP A 34 6.97 10.16 11.00
N TRP A 35 6.50 11.40 10.80
CA TRP A 35 7.15 12.35 9.90
C TRP A 35 8.45 12.90 10.49
N GLN A 36 9.51 12.91 9.68
CA GLN A 36 10.78 13.54 10.03
C GLN A 36 11.14 14.59 9.00
N LEU A 37 11.54 15.78 9.48
CA LEU A 37 11.99 16.86 8.62
C LEU A 37 13.46 16.66 8.28
N VAL A 38 13.77 16.51 6.99
CA VAL A 38 15.15 16.49 6.50
C VAL A 38 15.69 17.92 6.47
N HIS A 39 16.83 18.14 7.12
CA HIS A 39 17.49 19.45 7.13
C HIS A 39 18.22 19.73 5.80
N LYS A 40 18.28 21.01 5.40
CA LYS A 40 18.91 21.46 4.13
C LYS A 40 20.32 20.93 3.89
N HIS A 41 21.14 20.82 4.93
CA HIS A 41 22.52 20.34 4.79
C HIS A 41 22.61 18.83 4.52
N GLN A 42 21.56 18.07 4.83
CA GLN A 42 21.46 16.63 4.60
C GLN A 42 20.69 16.31 3.31
N GLU A 43 19.98 17.28 2.74
CA GLU A 43 19.11 17.13 1.57
C GLU A 43 19.81 16.41 0.41
N ASN A 44 21.05 16.77 0.08
CA ASN A 44 21.81 16.13 -0.99
C ASN A 44 22.04 14.63 -0.75
N SER A 45 22.24 14.23 0.52
CA SER A 45 22.45 12.82 0.87
C SER A 45 21.16 12.00 0.82
N PHE A 46 20.01 12.63 1.13
CA PHE A 46 18.71 11.95 1.11
C PHE A 46 18.08 11.94 -0.29
N THR A 47 18.39 12.93 -1.12
CA THR A 47 17.92 12.99 -2.52
C THR A 47 18.76 12.13 -3.46
N SER A 48 20.03 11.86 -3.12
CA SER A 48 20.87 10.95 -3.90
C SER A 48 20.37 9.50 -3.80
N CYS A 49 19.85 8.96 -4.90
CA CYS A 49 19.42 7.57 -5.01
C CYS A 49 20.28 6.85 -6.07
N ALA A 50 21.13 5.92 -5.64
CA ALA A 50 22.00 5.16 -6.55
C ALA A 50 21.24 4.07 -7.33
N THR A 51 20.23 3.48 -6.69
CA THR A 51 19.42 2.38 -7.24
C THR A 51 17.94 2.75 -7.17
N PRO A 52 17.42 3.50 -8.16
CA PRO A 52 16.00 3.79 -8.21
C PRO A 52 15.21 2.52 -8.53
N MET A 53 13.95 2.47 -8.07
CA MET A 53 13.03 1.38 -8.36
C MET A 53 12.94 1.12 -9.87
N GLN A 54 13.10 -0.13 -10.28
CA GLN A 54 12.98 -0.55 -11.67
C GLN A 54 11.52 -0.72 -12.07
N GLU A 55 11.25 -0.68 -13.39
CA GLU A 55 9.92 -1.04 -13.90
C GLU A 55 9.66 -2.51 -13.62
N MET A 56 8.50 -2.79 -13.03
CA MET A 56 8.13 -4.15 -12.69
C MET A 56 7.42 -4.81 -13.85
N VAL A 57 7.83 -6.03 -14.19
CA VAL A 57 7.10 -6.88 -15.14
C VAL A 57 6.42 -8.00 -14.36
N LEU A 58 5.09 -7.98 -14.39
CA LEU A 58 4.22 -8.99 -13.79
C LEU A 58 3.49 -9.78 -14.90
N PRO A 59 3.00 -10.98 -14.61
CA PRO A 59 2.31 -11.78 -15.61
C PRO A 59 0.89 -11.24 -15.81
N ASP A 60 0.40 -11.31 -17.04
CA ASP A 60 -0.96 -10.91 -17.42
C ASP A 60 -2.05 -11.86 -16.89
N SER A 61 -1.67 -13.09 -16.54
CA SER A 61 -2.58 -14.17 -16.21
C SER A 61 -1.94 -15.13 -15.22
N PHE A 62 -2.78 -15.81 -14.44
CA PHE A 62 -2.34 -16.79 -13.44
C PHE A 62 -3.02 -18.15 -13.64
N PRO A 63 -2.37 -19.27 -13.25
CA PRO A 63 -2.97 -20.59 -13.29
C PRO A 63 -4.12 -20.71 -12.28
N LEU A 64 -5.26 -21.24 -12.72
CA LEU A 64 -6.39 -21.51 -11.84
C LEU A 64 -6.04 -22.63 -10.86
N PRO A 65 -6.52 -22.56 -9.60
CA PRO A 65 -6.25 -23.60 -8.62
C PRO A 65 -6.85 -24.94 -9.07
N PRO A 66 -6.20 -26.09 -8.75
CA PRO A 66 -6.62 -27.40 -9.24
C PRO A 66 -8.08 -27.75 -8.95
N LEU A 67 -8.57 -27.36 -7.78
CA LEU A 67 -9.97 -27.59 -7.40
C LEU A 67 -10.94 -26.80 -8.28
N GLN A 68 -10.64 -25.54 -8.58
CA GLN A 68 -11.48 -24.72 -9.45
C GLN A 68 -11.52 -25.28 -10.87
N VAL A 69 -10.38 -25.72 -11.40
CA VAL A 69 -10.32 -26.42 -12.69
C VAL A 69 -11.18 -27.69 -12.67
N HIS A 70 -11.11 -28.48 -11.60
CA HIS A 70 -11.92 -29.69 -11.45
C HIS A 70 -13.43 -29.39 -11.42
N LEU A 71 -13.86 -28.36 -10.69
CA LEU A 71 -15.25 -27.93 -10.65
C LEU A 71 -15.73 -27.43 -12.02
N SER A 72 -14.90 -26.68 -12.74
CA SER A 72 -15.19 -26.24 -14.10
C SER A 72 -15.36 -27.42 -15.06
N GLN A 73 -14.51 -28.45 -14.97
CA GLN A 73 -14.64 -29.69 -15.74
C GLN A 73 -15.94 -30.43 -15.43
N LYS A 74 -16.29 -30.57 -14.15
CA LYS A 74 -17.54 -31.21 -13.74
C LYS A 74 -18.77 -30.47 -14.28
N SER A 75 -18.74 -29.14 -14.25
CA SER A 75 -19.80 -28.29 -14.81
C SER A 75 -19.91 -28.43 -16.34
N ALA A 76 -18.77 -28.42 -17.05
CA ALA A 76 -18.72 -28.61 -18.49
C ALA A 76 -19.30 -29.97 -18.93
N ARG A 77 -18.91 -31.06 -18.24
CA ARG A 77 -19.46 -32.40 -18.47
C ARG A 77 -20.98 -32.45 -18.27
N LYS A 78 -21.50 -31.77 -17.24
CA LYS A 78 -22.95 -31.69 -16.98
C LYS A 78 -23.70 -30.98 -18.10
N ASN A 79 -23.07 -29.99 -18.73
CA ASN A 79 -23.66 -29.17 -19.78
C ASN A 79 -23.33 -29.68 -21.21
N GLY A 80 -22.66 -30.84 -21.34
CA GLY A 80 -22.28 -31.40 -22.64
C GLY A 80 -21.21 -30.61 -23.40
N LEU A 81 -20.42 -29.79 -22.71
CA LEU A 81 -19.33 -29.00 -23.28
C LEU A 81 -18.01 -29.78 -23.29
N ASP A 82 -17.21 -29.58 -24.34
CA ASP A 82 -15.89 -30.20 -24.48
C ASP A 82 -14.89 -29.65 -23.44
N GLU A 83 -14.12 -30.55 -22.83
CA GLU A 83 -13.15 -30.20 -21.78
C GLU A 83 -12.00 -29.31 -22.26
N LYS A 84 -11.72 -29.33 -23.57
CA LYS A 84 -10.68 -28.53 -24.21
C LYS A 84 -11.00 -27.03 -24.24
N THR A 85 -12.27 -26.67 -24.09
CA THR A 85 -12.75 -25.28 -24.11
C THR A 85 -12.58 -24.60 -22.75
N ILE A 86 -12.25 -25.36 -21.70
CA ILE A 86 -12.13 -24.82 -20.34
C ILE A 86 -10.80 -24.08 -20.20
N SER A 87 -10.89 -22.76 -19.96
CA SER A 87 -9.70 -21.98 -19.62
C SER A 87 -9.10 -22.48 -18.31
N ARG A 88 -7.79 -22.77 -18.33
CA ARG A 88 -7.02 -23.15 -17.14
C ARG A 88 -6.36 -21.95 -16.46
N ARG A 89 -6.50 -20.75 -17.04
CA ARG A 89 -5.89 -19.52 -16.53
C ARG A 89 -6.95 -18.41 -16.45
N ALA A 90 -6.75 -17.49 -15.53
CA ALA A 90 -7.54 -16.28 -15.40
C ALA A 90 -6.65 -15.04 -15.54
N PRO A 91 -7.20 -13.90 -16.00
CA PRO A 91 -6.46 -12.64 -16.05
C PRO A 91 -6.07 -12.19 -14.64
N LEU A 92 -4.85 -11.69 -14.49
CA LEU A 92 -4.35 -11.17 -13.22
C LEU A 92 -4.74 -9.70 -13.09
N ALA A 93 -5.67 -9.40 -12.18
CA ALA A 93 -5.97 -8.03 -11.77
C ALA A 93 -5.12 -7.66 -10.55
N LEU A 94 -4.34 -6.59 -10.64
CA LEU A 94 -3.51 -6.12 -9.53
C LEU A 94 -4.36 -5.42 -8.47
N SER A 95 -4.38 -5.98 -7.27
CA SER A 95 -4.94 -5.34 -6.08
C SER A 95 -3.88 -4.45 -5.43
N ILE A 96 -3.91 -3.16 -5.76
CA ILE A 96 -3.03 -2.15 -5.17
C ILE A 96 -3.88 -1.31 -4.23
N ASP A 97 -3.34 -1.00 -3.05
CA ASP A 97 -4.02 -0.16 -2.08
C ASP A 97 -4.29 1.23 -2.67
N PRO A 98 -5.41 1.88 -2.32
CA PRO A 98 -5.79 3.20 -2.85
C PRO A 98 -4.69 4.27 -2.73
N GLU A 99 -3.89 4.20 -1.66
CA GLU A 99 -2.77 5.10 -1.41
C GLU A 99 -1.67 4.97 -2.47
N PHE A 100 -1.48 3.77 -3.01
CA PHE A 100 -0.41 3.43 -3.95
C PHE A 100 -0.88 3.31 -5.40
N GLU A 101 -2.09 3.75 -5.75
CA GLU A 101 -2.59 3.65 -7.13
C GLU A 101 -1.70 4.36 -8.16
N HIS A 102 -0.99 5.40 -7.75
CA HIS A 102 -0.01 6.12 -8.56
C HIS A 102 1.17 5.24 -9.02
N LEU A 103 1.35 4.03 -8.44
CA LEU A 103 2.33 3.05 -8.87
C LEU A 103 1.89 2.23 -10.10
N LYS A 104 0.59 2.18 -10.42
CA LYS A 104 0.05 1.38 -11.54
C LYS A 104 0.81 1.58 -12.87
N PRO A 105 1.17 2.81 -13.29
CA PRO A 105 1.89 3.03 -14.55
C PRO A 105 3.28 2.40 -14.61
N PHE A 106 3.92 2.15 -13.45
CA PHE A 106 5.25 1.57 -13.36
C PHE A 106 5.23 0.04 -13.33
N ILE A 107 4.03 -0.56 -13.33
CA ILE A 107 3.83 -2.01 -13.33
C ILE A 107 3.30 -2.42 -14.70
N LYS A 108 4.13 -3.11 -15.47
CA LYS A 108 3.77 -3.67 -16.77
C LYS A 108 3.30 -5.10 -16.60
N GLN A 109 2.26 -5.46 -17.35
CA GLN A 109 1.76 -6.83 -17.39
C GLN A 109 2.07 -7.44 -18.76
N GLU A 110 2.82 -8.53 -18.77
CA GLU A 110 3.26 -9.22 -19.99
C GLU A 110 2.93 -10.71 -19.94
N THR A 111 2.90 -11.35 -21.11
CA THR A 111 2.74 -12.81 -21.16
C THR A 111 4.05 -13.48 -20.74
N PRO A 112 4.04 -14.39 -19.74
CA PRO A 112 5.27 -15.01 -19.26
C PRO A 112 5.86 -15.94 -20.33
N GLN A 113 7.20 -15.97 -20.44
CA GLN A 113 7.92 -16.82 -21.40
C GLN A 113 7.70 -18.31 -21.14
N SER A 114 7.61 -18.71 -19.87
CA SER A 114 7.29 -20.07 -19.46
C SER A 114 6.03 -20.07 -18.60
N LYS A 115 5.03 -20.86 -18.99
CA LYS A 115 3.81 -21.05 -18.20
C LYS A 115 4.01 -22.25 -17.29
N SER A 116 3.95 -22.01 -15.98
CA SER A 116 4.12 -23.04 -14.96
C SER A 116 2.78 -23.28 -14.22
N SER A 117 2.81 -24.19 -13.24
CA SER A 117 1.67 -24.39 -12.34
C SER A 117 1.59 -23.36 -11.21
N SER A 118 2.63 -22.56 -11.01
CA SER A 118 2.76 -21.60 -9.90
C SER A 118 3.17 -20.24 -10.43
N ILE A 119 2.39 -19.21 -10.11
CA ILE A 119 2.69 -17.82 -10.52
C ILE A 119 4.08 -17.37 -10.06
N TYR A 120 4.57 -17.85 -8.91
CA TYR A 120 5.87 -17.46 -8.35
C TYR A 120 7.08 -17.96 -9.16
N ASP A 121 6.88 -18.94 -10.04
CA ASP A 121 7.93 -19.43 -10.95
C ASP A 121 7.94 -18.65 -12.27
N GLU A 122 6.88 -17.89 -12.54
CA GLU A 122 6.72 -17.09 -13.77
C GLU A 122 7.21 -15.65 -13.59
N VAL A 123 7.49 -15.23 -12.34
CA VAL A 123 7.89 -13.87 -11.98
C VAL A 123 9.32 -13.86 -11.47
N ASP A 124 10.06 -12.81 -11.82
CA ASP A 124 11.38 -12.57 -11.23
C ASP A 124 11.23 -12.23 -9.74
N LYS A 125 11.72 -13.15 -8.90
CA LYS A 125 11.68 -13.02 -7.44
C LYS A 125 12.44 -11.79 -6.97
N ASN A 126 13.52 -11.40 -7.66
CA ASN A 126 14.33 -10.26 -7.26
C ASN A 126 13.55 -8.95 -7.41
N VAL A 127 12.73 -8.82 -8.46
CA VAL A 127 11.88 -7.64 -8.68
C VAL A 127 10.83 -7.51 -7.58
N LEU A 128 10.24 -8.62 -7.13
CA LEU A 128 9.30 -8.61 -6.00
C LEU A 128 9.98 -8.32 -4.67
N LEU A 129 11.17 -8.86 -4.43
CA LEU A 129 11.93 -8.60 -3.20
C LEU A 129 12.42 -7.15 -3.15
N ASP A 130 12.78 -6.57 -4.29
CA ASP A 130 13.18 -5.18 -4.39
C ASP A 130 12.04 -4.24 -3.98
N LEU A 131 10.76 -4.61 -4.11
CA LEU A 131 9.64 -3.81 -3.57
C LEU A 131 9.62 -3.74 -2.04
N TYR A 132 10.05 -4.79 -1.37
CA TYR A 132 10.15 -4.81 0.10
C TYR A 132 11.40 -4.07 0.55
N GLY A 133 12.44 -4.01 -0.28
CA GLY A 133 13.72 -3.37 0.05
C GLY A 133 14.52 -4.19 1.06
N ASN A 134 15.53 -3.58 1.65
CA ASN A 134 16.45 -4.27 2.57
C ASN A 134 15.86 -4.53 3.96
N GLU A 135 14.72 -3.90 4.28
CA GLU A 135 14.03 -4.10 5.55
C GLU A 135 12.88 -5.08 5.37
N LEU A 136 12.84 -6.11 6.21
CA LEU A 136 11.73 -7.05 6.25
C LEU A 136 10.45 -6.30 6.62
N PRO A 137 9.30 -6.61 6.01
CA PRO A 137 8.03 -5.98 6.36
C PRO A 137 7.74 -6.24 7.83
N VAL A 138 7.91 -5.20 8.64
CA VAL A 138 7.50 -5.21 10.04
C VAL A 138 5.98 -5.09 10.06
N LYS A 139 5.33 -5.84 10.95
CA LYS A 139 3.89 -5.70 11.18
C LYS A 139 3.60 -4.24 11.51
N VAL A 140 3.04 -3.51 10.54
CA VAL A 140 2.42 -2.21 10.80
C VAL A 140 1.21 -2.54 11.65
N GLU A 141 1.33 -2.37 12.97
CA GLU A 141 0.17 -2.46 13.84
C GLU A 141 -0.80 -1.39 13.34
N ALA A 142 -1.91 -1.81 12.75
CA ALA A 142 -3.02 -0.92 12.49
C ALA A 142 -3.41 -0.35 13.85
N TRP A 143 -2.97 0.87 14.12
CA TRP A 143 -3.20 1.50 15.41
C TRP A 143 -4.70 1.72 15.50
N ASN A 144 -5.40 0.90 16.29
CA ASN A 144 -6.82 1.07 16.56
C ASN A 144 -7.11 2.32 17.42
N ALA A 145 -6.07 3.11 17.75
CA ALA A 145 -6.26 4.44 18.28
C ALA A 145 -6.77 5.30 17.13
N GLY A 146 -8.03 5.69 17.21
CA GLY A 146 -8.56 6.75 16.36
C GLY A 146 -7.72 8.02 16.45
N PRO A 147 -8.02 9.04 15.63
CA PRO A 147 -7.32 10.33 15.67
C PRO A 147 -7.16 10.82 17.12
N ALA A 148 -5.99 11.37 17.44
CA ALA A 148 -5.66 11.80 18.79
C ALA A 148 -6.71 12.79 19.31
N ALA A 149 -7.67 12.30 20.10
CA ALA A 149 -8.73 13.11 20.66
C ALA A 149 -8.24 13.76 21.96
N PHE A 150 -8.39 15.08 22.05
CA PHE A 150 -8.13 15.80 23.30
C PHE A 150 -9.13 15.36 24.37
N GLN A 151 -8.67 14.61 25.37
CA GLN A 151 -9.43 14.31 26.57
C GLN A 151 -9.01 15.26 27.70
N PRO A 152 -9.82 16.29 28.03
CA PRO A 152 -9.53 17.15 29.17
C PRO A 152 -9.57 16.33 30.46
N ARG A 153 -8.48 16.37 31.23
CA ARG A 153 -8.37 15.64 32.51
C ARG A 153 -9.17 16.27 33.65
N PHE A 154 -9.69 17.49 33.45
CA PHE A 154 -10.44 18.23 34.45
C PHE A 154 -11.74 18.74 33.83
N ASN A 155 -12.88 18.33 34.39
CA ASN A 155 -14.17 18.91 34.08
C ASN A 155 -14.27 20.29 34.73
N ALA A 156 -14.58 21.31 33.95
CA ALA A 156 -14.90 22.65 34.45
C ALA A 156 -16.30 22.66 35.10
N THR A 157 -16.48 21.88 36.17
CA THR A 157 -17.69 21.88 36.98
C THR A 157 -17.32 21.33 38.36
N VAL A 158 -16.73 22.19 39.19
CA VAL A 158 -17.22 22.58 40.53
C VAL A 158 -16.33 23.75 40.99
N MET A 159 -16.71 24.99 40.66
CA MET A 159 -16.33 26.11 41.53
C MET A 159 -17.47 26.32 42.51
N ARG A 160 -17.39 25.70 43.69
CA ARG A 160 -18.07 26.21 44.88
C ARG A 160 -17.05 27.06 45.61
N VAL A 161 -17.06 28.36 45.31
CA VAL A 161 -16.55 29.35 46.25
C VAL A 161 -17.63 29.47 47.32
N GLU A 162 -17.44 28.81 48.46
CA GLU A 162 -18.18 29.17 49.67
C GLU A 162 -17.43 30.34 50.30
N GLU A 163 -17.98 31.55 50.15
CA GLU A 163 -17.56 32.72 50.91
C GLU A 163 -17.71 32.39 52.41
N GLN A 164 -16.61 32.47 53.16
CA GLN A 164 -16.68 32.38 54.62
C GLN A 164 -17.45 33.59 55.16
N PRO A 165 -18.49 33.40 56.00
CA PRO A 165 -19.08 34.52 56.71
C PRO A 165 -18.11 35.00 57.79
N LYS A 166 -18.05 36.33 57.93
CA LYS A 166 -17.26 37.11 58.90
C LYS A 166 -17.28 36.57 60.33
#